data_AF-A0A7J5ZSI6-F1
#
_entry.id   AF-A0A7J5ZSI6-F1
#
_cell.length_a   1.000
_cell.length_b   1.000
_cell.length_c   1.000
_cell.angle_alpha   90.00
_cell.angle_beta   90.00
_cell.angle_gamma   90.00
#
_symmetry.space_group_name_H-M   'P 1'
#
loop_
_entity.id
_entity.type
_entity.pdbx_description
1 polymer ?
#
loop_
_entity_poly.entity_id
_entity_poly.type
_entity_poly.pdbx_seq_one_letter_code
_entity_poly.pdbx_strand_id
1 'polypeptide(L)'
;MDIKQSWICLYFLLFFTVQERSEACNWMISQYRAKNDYCLSLLNEMGGEIVPMTGNTSFPRRAYHEIEKAEVQAEDQVRFLVVATNEIIILFSAVSHVDDVKWDSRTLDNFLNILDTRQLSELRNCTSTYAERARRSSTEKN
;
A
#
# COMPACT_ATOMS: atom_id res chain seq x y z
N MET A 1 45.20 -10.51 -14.77
CA MET A 1 43.99 -10.42 -13.92
C MET A 1 43.54 -11.84 -13.67
N ASP A 2 43.54 -12.29 -12.42
CA ASP A 2 43.27 -13.69 -12.05
C ASP A 2 41.82 -14.06 -12.44
N ILE A 3 41.61 -15.24 -13.03
CA ILE A 3 40.29 -15.72 -13.45
C ILE A 3 39.30 -15.66 -12.29
N LYS A 4 39.74 -15.96 -11.06
CA LYS A 4 38.91 -15.91 -9.86
C LYS A 4 38.45 -14.48 -9.52
N GLN A 5 39.31 -13.49 -9.72
CA GLN A 5 38.97 -12.08 -9.53
C GLN A 5 37.92 -11.62 -10.54
N SER A 6 38.00 -12.13 -11.78
CA SER A 6 37.04 -11.79 -12.84
C SER A 6 35.63 -12.32 -12.56
N TRP A 7 35.52 -13.53 -11.98
CA TRP A 7 34.22 -14.10 -11.58
C TRP A 7 33.60 -13.38 -10.39
N ILE A 8 34.42 -12.95 -9.42
CA ILE A 8 33.96 -12.15 -8.27
C ILE A 8 33.40 -10.81 -8.76
N CYS A 9 34.11 -10.11 -9.66
CA CYS A 9 33.61 -8.87 -10.25
C CYS A 9 32.30 -9.06 -11.02
N LEU A 10 32.17 -10.15 -11.79
CA LEU A 10 30.94 -10.46 -12.52
C LEU A 10 29.77 -10.73 -11.56
N TYR A 11 30.01 -11.46 -10.48
CA TYR A 11 29.01 -11.76 -9.46
C TYR A 11 28.55 -10.50 -8.72
N PHE A 12 29.49 -9.63 -8.34
CA PHE A 12 29.19 -8.32 -7.74
C PHE A 12 28.40 -7.42 -8.69
N LEU A 13 28.76 -7.35 -9.99
CA LEU A 13 28.04 -6.55 -10.98
C LEU A 13 26.62 -7.08 -11.23
N LEU A 14 26.41 -8.40 -11.24
CA LEU A 14 25.10 -9.02 -11.43
C LEU A 14 24.20 -8.88 -10.19
N PHE A 15 24.74 -8.98 -8.97
CA PHE A 15 23.97 -8.83 -7.73
C PHE A 15 23.63 -7.36 -7.42
N PHE A 16 24.58 -6.43 -7.57
CA PHE A 16 24.33 -5.01 -7.26
C PHE A 16 23.36 -4.33 -8.24
N THR A 17 23.38 -4.69 -9.53
CA THR A 17 22.50 -4.07 -10.54
C THR A 17 21.05 -4.56 -10.46
N VAL A 18 20.81 -5.74 -9.88
CA VAL A 18 19.47 -6.29 -9.67
C VAL A 18 18.84 -5.75 -8.39
N GLN A 19 19.65 -5.46 -7.36
CA GLN A 19 19.15 -5.03 -6.05
C GLN A 19 18.45 -3.67 -6.12
N GLU A 20 18.96 -2.70 -6.90
CA GLU A 20 18.32 -1.38 -7.02
C GLU A 20 16.93 -1.42 -7.67
N ARG A 21 16.63 -2.41 -8.53
CA ARG A 21 15.36 -2.48 -9.26
C ARG A 21 14.18 -2.98 -8.41
N SER A 22 14.42 -3.63 -7.28
CA SER A 22 13.38 -4.24 -6.43
C SER A 22 12.94 -3.37 -5.24
N GLU A 23 13.70 -2.33 -4.86
CA GLU A 23 13.55 -1.71 -3.54
C GLU A 23 12.49 -0.61 -3.41
N ALA A 24 11.86 -0.15 -4.51
CA ALA A 24 11.00 1.04 -4.45
C ALA A 24 9.82 0.91 -3.48
N CYS A 25 9.36 -0.33 -3.23
CA CYS A 25 8.35 -0.60 -2.21
C CYS A 25 8.47 -2.00 -1.60
N ASN A 26 9.59 -2.29 -0.95
CA ASN A 26 9.81 -3.57 -0.25
C ASN A 26 8.71 -3.87 0.79
N TRP A 27 8.15 -2.84 1.42
CA TRP A 27 7.09 -2.99 2.40
C TRP A 27 5.81 -3.61 1.80
N MET A 28 5.44 -3.25 0.57
CA MET A 28 4.28 -3.83 -0.11
C MET A 28 4.42 -5.34 -0.30
N ILE A 29 5.61 -5.81 -0.63
CA ILE A 29 5.88 -7.24 -0.84
C ILE A 29 5.94 -7.98 0.50
N SER A 30 6.53 -7.38 1.52
CA SER A 30 6.88 -8.07 2.77
C SER A 30 5.82 -7.99 3.88
N GLN A 31 5.05 -6.89 3.96
CA GLN A 31 4.23 -6.60 5.15
C GLN A 31 2.79 -6.22 4.83
N TYR A 32 2.49 -5.68 3.64
CA TYR A 32 1.15 -5.14 3.34
C TYR A 32 0.03 -6.15 3.56
N ARG A 33 0.18 -7.39 3.05
CA ARG A 33 -0.81 -8.45 3.24
C ARG A 33 -1.13 -8.69 4.70
N ALA A 34 -0.11 -8.88 5.54
CA ALA A 34 -0.29 -9.15 6.96
C ALA A 34 -0.98 -7.98 7.70
N LYS A 35 -0.68 -6.73 7.32
CA LYS A 35 -1.35 -5.55 7.89
C LYS A 35 -2.78 -5.40 7.39
N ASN A 36 -3.04 -5.72 6.14
CA ASN A 36 -4.38 -5.71 5.58
C ASN A 36 -5.26 -6.79 6.22
N ASP A 37 -4.75 -8.00 6.39
CA ASP A 37 -5.47 -9.10 7.04
C ASP A 37 -5.81 -8.76 8.50
N TYR A 38 -4.90 -8.08 9.22
CA TYR A 38 -5.17 -7.60 10.57
C TYR A 38 -6.22 -6.47 10.59
N CYS A 39 -6.19 -5.54 9.64
CA CYS A 39 -7.25 -4.55 9.50
C CYS A 39 -8.62 -5.21 9.22
N LEU A 40 -8.65 -6.27 8.40
CA LEU A 40 -9.87 -7.02 8.14
C LEU A 40 -10.38 -7.75 9.39
N SER A 41 -9.50 -8.30 10.23
CA SER A 41 -9.92 -8.92 11.49
C SER A 41 -10.53 -7.90 12.45
N LEU A 42 -9.94 -6.71 12.56
CA LEU A 42 -10.49 -5.62 13.37
C LEU A 42 -11.85 -5.15 12.83
N LEU A 43 -11.99 -5.05 11.50
CA LEU A 43 -13.26 -4.68 10.85
C LEU A 43 -14.39 -5.69 11.14
N ASN A 44 -14.06 -6.98 11.11
CA ASN A 44 -15.00 -8.04 11.44
C ASN A 44 -15.39 -8.02 12.93
N GLU A 45 -14.44 -7.73 13.81
CA GLU A 45 -14.66 -7.65 15.26
C GLU A 45 -15.52 -6.43 15.63
N MET A 46 -15.28 -5.26 15.02
CA MET A 46 -15.99 -4.02 15.36
C MET A 46 -17.45 -3.97 14.86
N GLY A 47 -17.70 -4.54 13.68
CA GLY A 47 -18.99 -4.41 12.98
C GLY A 47 -19.99 -5.52 13.28
N GLY A 48 -19.54 -6.65 13.83
CA GLY A 48 -20.39 -7.83 13.99
C GLY A 48 -20.83 -8.40 12.65
N GLU A 49 -22.11 -8.78 12.53
CA GLU A 49 -22.65 -9.39 11.32
C GLU A 49 -22.66 -8.41 10.13
N ILE A 50 -21.98 -8.80 9.03
CA ILE A 50 -21.98 -8.03 7.79
C ILE A 50 -23.36 -8.17 7.14
N VAL A 51 -24.19 -7.14 7.27
CA VAL A 51 -25.50 -7.11 6.64
C VAL A 51 -25.38 -6.86 5.12
N PRO A 52 -26.22 -7.51 4.30
CA PRO A 52 -26.31 -7.19 2.88
C PRO A 52 -26.58 -5.70 2.69
N MET A 53 -25.94 -5.10 1.69
CA MET A 53 -26.06 -3.67 1.42
C MET A 53 -27.52 -3.30 1.14
N THR A 54 -28.19 -2.67 2.11
CA THR A 54 -29.56 -2.15 1.93
C THR A 54 -29.47 -0.69 1.48
N GLY A 55 -29.48 -0.46 0.18
CA GLY A 55 -29.46 0.90 -0.38
C GLY A 55 -28.75 1.01 -1.72
N ASN A 56 -28.73 2.24 -2.27
CA ASN A 56 -28.14 2.53 -3.58
C ASN A 56 -26.64 2.86 -3.51
N THR A 57 -25.91 2.24 -2.57
CA THR A 57 -24.49 2.53 -2.35
C THR A 57 -23.66 1.76 -3.37
N SER A 58 -23.06 2.45 -4.32
CA SER A 58 -22.22 1.82 -5.35
C SER A 58 -20.77 1.72 -4.91
N PHE A 59 -20.22 0.50 -4.88
CA PHE A 59 -18.76 0.32 -4.81
C PHE A 59 -18.11 0.74 -6.13
N PRO A 60 -17.00 1.48 -6.14
CA PRO A 60 -16.33 1.97 -7.36
C PRO A 60 -15.56 0.85 -8.09
N ARG A 61 -16.25 -0.25 -8.44
CA ARG A 61 -15.68 -1.46 -9.05
C ARG A 61 -14.89 -1.17 -10.32
N ARG A 62 -15.35 -0.19 -11.12
CA ARG A 62 -14.64 0.22 -12.34
C ARG A 62 -13.25 0.77 -12.04
N ALA A 63 -13.09 1.60 -11.01
CA ALA A 63 -11.79 2.16 -10.65
C ALA A 63 -10.80 1.07 -10.21
N TYR A 64 -11.26 0.12 -9.40
CA TYR A 64 -10.47 -1.06 -9.00
C TYR A 64 -10.11 -1.94 -10.21
N HIS A 65 -11.04 -2.15 -11.14
CA HIS A 65 -10.74 -2.89 -12.36
C HIS A 65 -9.70 -2.20 -13.25
N GLU A 66 -9.78 -0.88 -13.40
CA GLU A 66 -8.84 -0.12 -14.20
C GLU A 66 -7.42 -0.14 -13.61
N ILE A 67 -7.28 -0.10 -12.28
CA ILE A 67 -5.97 -0.08 -11.62
C ILE A 67 -5.28 -1.46 -11.61
N GLU A 68 -6.04 -2.55 -11.72
CA GLU A 68 -5.53 -3.93 -11.78
C GLU A 68 -5.00 -4.34 -13.17
N LYS A 69 -5.21 -3.51 -14.20
CA LYS A 69 -4.76 -3.80 -15.55
C LYS A 69 -3.23 -3.91 -15.64
N ALA A 70 -2.75 -4.84 -16.46
CA ALA A 70 -1.32 -5.15 -16.59
C ALA A 70 -0.50 -3.97 -17.13
N GLU A 71 -1.14 -3.04 -17.84
CA GLU A 71 -0.53 -1.84 -18.38
C GLU A 71 -0.29 -0.74 -17.33
N VAL A 72 -0.93 -0.85 -16.15
CA VAL A 72 -0.78 0.13 -15.08
C VAL A 72 0.54 -0.09 -14.35
N GLN A 73 1.30 0.98 -14.19
CA GLN A 73 2.56 0.93 -13.47
C GLN A 73 2.33 0.70 -11.98
N ALA A 74 3.21 -0.09 -11.35
CA ALA A 74 3.15 -0.35 -9.90
C ALA A 74 3.11 0.93 -9.06
N GLU A 75 3.76 2.01 -9.50
CA GLU A 75 3.70 3.32 -8.84
C GLU A 75 2.27 3.87 -8.80
N ASP A 76 1.53 3.78 -9.91
CA ASP A 76 0.15 4.28 -9.99
C ASP A 76 -0.81 3.41 -9.15
N GLN A 77 -0.56 2.10 -9.08
CA GLN A 77 -1.27 1.20 -8.17
C GLN A 77 -1.06 1.58 -6.71
N VAL A 78 0.19 1.87 -6.31
CA VAL A 78 0.51 2.31 -4.94
C VAL A 78 -0.12 3.67 -4.63
N ARG A 79 -0.09 4.62 -5.58
CA ARG A 79 -0.78 5.92 -5.42
C ARG A 79 -2.29 5.76 -5.24
N PHE A 80 -2.91 4.85 -5.98
CA PHE A 80 -4.33 4.53 -5.80
C PHE A 80 -4.60 4.01 -4.38
N LEU A 81 -3.75 3.11 -3.87
CA LEU A 81 -3.86 2.61 -2.49
C LEU A 81 -3.68 3.72 -1.44
N VAL A 82 -2.77 4.68 -1.64
CA VAL A 82 -2.64 5.86 -0.75
C VAL A 82 -3.97 6.60 -0.64
N VAL A 83 -4.61 6.88 -1.78
CA VAL A 83 -5.88 7.60 -1.82
C VAL A 83 -6.98 6.77 -1.16
N ALA A 84 -7.12 5.50 -1.54
CA ALA A 84 -8.15 4.60 -0.99
C ALA A 84 -8.02 4.46 0.53
N THR A 85 -6.81 4.23 1.05
CA THR A 85 -6.55 4.11 2.49
C THR A 85 -6.88 5.41 3.23
N ASN A 86 -6.52 6.57 2.66
CA ASN A 86 -6.83 7.87 3.25
C ASN A 86 -8.35 8.13 3.32
N GLU A 87 -9.09 7.82 2.25
CA GLU A 87 -10.55 7.96 2.23
C GLU A 87 -11.22 7.01 3.23
N ILE A 88 -10.70 5.79 3.41
CA ILE A 88 -11.19 4.86 4.45
C ILE A 88 -10.99 5.45 5.85
N ILE A 89 -9.81 5.99 6.14
CA ILE A 89 -9.53 6.64 7.44
C ILE A 89 -10.51 7.79 7.69
N ILE A 90 -10.72 8.67 6.70
CA ILE A 90 -11.64 9.81 6.79
C ILE A 90 -13.07 9.30 7.05
N LEU A 91 -13.53 8.32 6.28
CA LEU A 91 -14.87 7.76 6.41
C LEU A 91 -15.11 7.17 7.81
N PHE A 92 -14.21 6.30 8.28
CA PHE A 92 -14.38 5.65 9.58
C PHE A 92 -14.25 6.63 10.75
N SER A 93 -13.37 7.63 10.62
CA SER A 93 -13.27 8.71 11.61
C SER A 93 -14.56 9.52 11.68
N ALA A 94 -15.14 9.89 10.53
CA ALA A 94 -16.37 10.66 10.48
C ALA A 94 -17.59 9.88 11.02
N VAL A 95 -17.71 8.61 10.63
CA VAL A 95 -18.84 7.74 11.01
C VAL A 95 -18.78 7.32 12.49
N SER A 96 -17.59 7.33 13.10
CA SER A 96 -17.42 7.00 14.53
C SER A 96 -18.21 7.89 15.50
N HIS A 97 -18.58 9.10 15.05
CA HIS A 97 -19.33 10.07 15.85
C HIS A 97 -20.85 9.97 15.67
N VAL A 98 -21.34 9.02 14.85
CA VAL A 98 -22.77 8.82 14.63
C VAL A 98 -23.33 7.93 15.73
N ASP A 99 -24.33 8.43 16.48
CA ASP A 99 -24.88 7.77 17.67
C ASP A 99 -25.45 6.35 17.43
N ASP A 100 -25.90 6.07 16.20
CA ASP A 100 -26.44 4.76 15.79
C ASP A 100 -25.36 3.71 15.56
N VAL A 101 -24.08 4.12 15.44
CA VAL A 101 -22.95 3.22 15.24
C VAL A 101 -22.51 2.67 16.59
N LYS A 102 -22.67 1.36 16.79
CA LYS A 102 -22.33 0.66 18.04
C LYS A 102 -20.99 -0.09 17.98
N TRP A 103 -20.05 0.40 17.17
CA TRP A 103 -18.73 -0.21 17.03
C TRP A 103 -17.93 -0.13 18.33
N ASP A 104 -17.14 -1.17 18.62
CA ASP A 104 -16.19 -1.13 19.72
C ASP A 104 -15.12 -0.06 19.47
N SER A 105 -15.05 0.94 20.35
CA SER A 105 -14.19 2.10 20.16
C SER A 105 -12.71 1.76 20.20
N ARG A 106 -12.31 0.78 21.01
CA ARG A 106 -10.91 0.34 21.09
C ARG A 106 -10.48 -0.35 19.81
N THR A 107 -11.33 -1.21 19.26
CA THR A 107 -11.08 -1.92 18.00
C THR A 107 -11.07 -0.94 16.83
N LEU A 108 -11.96 0.05 16.81
CA LEU A 108 -11.92 1.16 15.86
C LEU A 108 -10.61 1.95 15.95
N ASP A 109 -10.18 2.35 17.15
CA ASP A 109 -8.94 3.09 17.35
C ASP A 109 -7.72 2.30 16.85
N ASN A 110 -7.68 1.00 17.14
CA ASN A 110 -6.64 0.10 16.64
C ASN A 110 -6.66 0.01 15.11
N PHE A 111 -7.86 -0.08 14.50
CA PHE A 111 -8.03 -0.14 13.05
C PHE A 111 -7.50 1.13 12.39
N LEU A 112 -7.94 2.30 12.84
CA LEU A 112 -7.50 3.60 12.34
C LEU A 112 -5.99 3.79 12.54
N ASN A 113 -5.46 3.41 13.71
CA ASN A 113 -4.03 3.53 14.01
C ASN A 113 -3.17 2.68 13.07
N ILE A 114 -3.57 1.45 12.73
CA ILE A 114 -2.83 0.61 11.78
C ILE A 114 -2.92 1.17 10.36
N LEU A 115 -4.11 1.62 9.93
CA LEU A 115 -4.27 2.24 8.62
C LEU A 115 -3.40 3.49 8.48
N ASP A 116 -3.38 4.38 9.47
CA ASP A 116 -2.61 5.62 9.40
C ASP A 116 -1.10 5.40 9.58
N THR A 117 -0.71 4.83 10.72
CA THR A 117 0.70 4.79 11.13
C THR A 117 1.52 3.74 10.38
N ARG A 118 0.87 2.70 9.84
CA ARG A 118 1.56 1.62 9.12
C ARG A 118 1.21 1.62 7.65
N GLN A 119 -0.06 1.52 7.27
CA GLN A 119 -0.37 1.38 5.85
C GLN A 119 -0.14 2.67 5.08
N LEU A 120 -0.79 3.76 5.46
CA LEU A 120 -0.73 5.03 4.74
C LEU A 120 0.68 5.62 4.76
N SER A 121 1.36 5.58 5.90
CA SER A 121 2.74 6.05 6.04
C SER A 121 3.71 5.32 5.09
N GLU A 122 3.66 3.99 5.05
CA GLU A 122 4.57 3.18 4.22
C GLU A 122 4.23 3.28 2.74
N LEU A 123 2.94 3.34 2.39
CA LEU A 123 2.51 3.60 1.01
C LEU A 123 3.01 4.97 0.52
N ARG A 124 2.91 6.02 1.36
CA ARG A 124 3.47 7.35 1.05
C ARG A 124 4.99 7.29 0.88
N ASN A 125 5.70 6.57 1.75
CA ASN A 125 7.14 6.37 1.63
C ASN A 125 7.52 5.71 0.28
N CYS A 126 6.77 4.70 -0.14
CA CYS A 126 6.95 4.08 -1.45
C CYS A 126 6.75 5.08 -2.59
N THR A 127 5.67 5.89 -2.56
CA THR A 127 5.45 6.92 -3.60
C THR A 127 6.57 7.96 -3.64
N SER A 128 7.13 8.35 -2.49
CA SER A 128 8.28 9.27 -2.45
C SER A 128 9.51 8.65 -3.11
N THR A 129 9.77 7.36 -2.82
CA THR A 129 10.90 6.62 -3.40
C THR A 129 10.77 6.49 -4.92
N TYR A 130 9.56 6.22 -5.43
CA TYR A 130 9.30 6.22 -6.88
C TYR A 130 9.59 7.61 -7.49
N ALA A 131 9.12 8.69 -6.88
CA ALA A 131 9.34 10.05 -7.36
C ALA A 131 10.81 10.47 -7.35
N GLU A 132 11.61 10.01 -6.38
CA GLU A 132 13.06 10.23 -6.37
C GLU A 132 13.78 9.50 -7.50
N ARG A 133 13.39 8.25 -7.78
CA ARG A 133 13.97 7.45 -8.87
C ARG A 133 13.68 8.06 -10.23
N ALA A 134 12.44 8.51 -10.45
CA ALA A 134 12.05 9.19 -11.68
C ALA A 134 12.93 10.44 -11.93
N ARG A 135 13.18 11.24 -10.88
CA ARG A 135 14.06 12.41 -10.94
C ARG A 135 15.50 12.04 -11.29
N ARG A 136 16.08 11.02 -10.64
CA ARG A 136 17.45 10.57 -10.95
C ARG A 136 17.59 10.10 -12.40
N SER A 137 16.63 9.31 -12.89
CA SER A 137 16.63 8.84 -14.28
C SER A 137 16.52 9.96 -15.31
N SER A 138 15.81 11.06 -14.98
CA SER A 138 15.75 12.24 -15.86
C SER A 138 17.06 13.04 -15.89
N THR A 139 17.80 13.09 -14.78
CA THR A 139 19.09 13.81 -14.70
C THR A 139 20.21 13.07 -15.42
N GLU A 140 20.22 11.74 -15.39
CA GLU A 140 21.22 10.91 -16.08
C GLU A 140 21.07 10.87 -17.61
N LYS A 141 19.92 11.31 -18.13
CA LYS A 141 19.63 11.37 -19.58
C LYS A 141 19.97 12.71 -20.22
N ASN A 142 20.35 13.72 -19.43
CA ASN A 142 20.78 15.05 -19.88
C ASN A 142 22.30 15.21 -19.74
#